data_AF-A0A7Z9WGT0-F1
#
_entry.id   AF-A0A7Z9WGT0-F1
#
_cell.length_a   1.000
_cell.length_b   1.000
_cell.length_c   1.000
_cell.angle_alpha   90.00
_cell.angle_beta   90.00
_cell.angle_gamma   90.00
#
_symmetry.space_group_name_H-M   'P 1'
#
loop_
_entity.id
_entity.type
_entity.pdbx_description
1 polymer ?
#
loop_
_entity_poly.entity_id
_entity_poly.type
_entity_poly.pdbx_seq_one_letter_code
_entity_poly.pdbx_strand_id
1 'polypeptide(L)'
;MEESGTKLLKRPVSPLMSLLTLIFSAGDYQDIGQLMDEIPDQLTVKGLTYEKVRHIFGEYLDLLRRQNVLKFKKDLKVDRIVVNPNMELIDVPRATVLSVKHSIVARELEKINSLLCPQYKCVECCRGPHNHHRDYFFELPLSPGEIDLFNVPKVDTPSTRSSHAFAEPSPTFEGKEFYLHPPAIYNWRKGWSLILPRETYCPNLDVEEGKCIIYQKRPKVCRLPQIFPLVLERHYDPKAVSRFSEALRLTPSDLKDSNNIYIARNGILGILDCPYVREFQHEIVDYAALSRLKAFFRRNKK
;
A
#
# COMPACT_ATOMS: atom_id res chain seq x y z
N MET A 1 -11.30 -22.99 9.77
CA MET A 1 -11.50 -21.92 10.76
C MET A 1 -11.28 -20.60 10.05
N GLU A 2 -12.30 -19.75 9.94
CA GLU A 2 -12.12 -18.39 9.45
C GLU A 2 -11.20 -17.62 10.41
N GLU A 3 -10.10 -17.09 9.88
CA GLU A 3 -9.14 -16.29 10.63
C GLU A 3 -9.67 -14.85 10.71
N SER A 4 -9.90 -14.32 11.91
CA SER A 4 -10.39 -12.95 12.08
C SER A 4 -9.25 -11.93 11.94
N GLY A 5 -9.57 -10.71 11.49
CA GLY A 5 -8.56 -9.65 11.36
C GLY A 5 -7.87 -9.32 12.69
N THR A 6 -8.59 -9.45 13.82
CA THR A 6 -8.04 -9.27 15.18
C THR A 6 -7.05 -10.36 15.56
N LYS A 7 -7.24 -11.61 15.12
CA LYS A 7 -6.24 -12.69 15.33
C LYS A 7 -4.95 -12.39 14.58
N LEU A 8 -5.05 -11.87 13.36
CA LEU A 8 -3.88 -11.48 12.56
C LEU A 8 -3.12 -10.30 13.17
N LEU A 9 -3.81 -9.29 13.73
CA LEU A 9 -3.15 -8.20 14.46
C LEU A 9 -2.27 -8.73 15.62
N LYS A 10 -2.72 -9.78 16.30
CA LYS A 10 -1.98 -10.40 17.43
C LYS A 10 -0.84 -11.32 16.98
N ARG A 11 -0.76 -11.66 15.69
CA ARG A 11 0.24 -12.58 15.14
C ARG A 11 0.81 -12.02 13.83
N PRO A 12 1.55 -10.90 13.88
CA PRO A 12 2.18 -10.35 12.70
C PRO A 12 3.13 -11.37 12.06
N VAL A 13 3.23 -11.38 10.74
CA VAL A 13 4.08 -12.28 9.97
C VAL A 13 5.52 -11.74 9.89
N SER A 14 5.72 -10.43 10.05
CA SER A 14 7.05 -9.79 9.95
C SER A 14 8.16 -10.42 10.83
N PRO A 15 7.91 -10.82 12.11
CA PRO A 15 8.91 -11.50 12.93
C PRO A 15 9.37 -12.85 12.35
N LEU A 16 8.42 -13.66 11.88
CA LEU A 16 8.71 -14.93 11.21
C LEU A 16 9.57 -14.68 9.97
N MET A 17 9.17 -13.75 9.10
CA MET A 17 9.92 -13.45 7.87
C MET A 17 11.32 -12.92 8.13
N SER A 18 11.50 -12.18 9.22
CA SER A 18 12.83 -11.73 9.66
C SER A 18 13.70 -12.91 10.09
N LEU A 19 13.15 -13.87 10.84
CA LEU A 19 13.86 -15.09 11.22
C LEU A 19 14.24 -15.92 9.98
N LEU A 20 13.31 -16.16 9.07
CA LEU A 20 13.57 -16.94 7.86
C LEU A 20 14.64 -16.27 6.98
N THR A 21 14.62 -14.95 6.88
CA THR A 21 15.68 -14.19 6.17
C THR A 21 17.04 -14.39 6.83
N LEU A 22 17.11 -14.37 8.17
CA LEU A 22 18.36 -14.62 8.91
C LEU A 22 18.90 -16.03 8.69
N ILE A 23 18.03 -17.05 8.75
CA ILE A 23 18.41 -18.45 8.50
C ILE A 23 18.92 -18.60 7.07
N PHE A 24 18.21 -18.04 6.09
CA PHE A 24 18.64 -18.05 4.69
C PHE A 24 20.01 -17.38 4.50
N SER A 25 20.25 -16.22 5.13
CA SER A 25 21.53 -15.52 5.04
C SER A 25 22.68 -16.28 5.70
N ALA A 26 22.43 -17.05 6.76
CA ALA A 26 23.44 -17.78 7.51
C ALA A 26 23.74 -19.19 6.97
N GLY A 27 22.76 -19.86 6.35
CA GLY A 27 22.90 -21.22 5.82
C GLY A 27 23.44 -21.28 4.39
N ASP A 28 23.70 -22.48 3.88
CA ASP A 28 24.23 -22.72 2.52
C ASP A 28 23.12 -22.97 1.48
N TYR A 29 22.16 -22.05 1.42
CA TYR A 29 21.07 -22.07 0.44
C TYR A 29 21.44 -21.32 -0.85
N GLN A 30 21.07 -21.88 -1.99
CA GLN A 30 21.18 -21.28 -3.34
C GLN A 30 19.94 -20.45 -3.74
N ASP A 31 18.81 -20.66 -3.06
CA ASP A 31 17.59 -19.86 -3.20
C ASP A 31 16.84 -19.87 -1.87
N ILE A 32 16.20 -18.74 -1.51
CA ILE A 32 15.42 -18.67 -0.28
C ILE A 32 14.26 -19.69 -0.26
N GLY A 33 13.76 -20.14 -1.41
CA GLY A 33 12.76 -21.20 -1.51
C GLY A 33 13.25 -22.57 -1.06
N GLN A 34 14.56 -22.87 -1.15
CA GLN A 34 15.11 -24.15 -0.65
C GLN A 34 14.90 -24.30 0.87
N LEU A 35 14.87 -23.18 1.58
CA LEU A 35 14.60 -23.17 3.01
C LEU A 35 13.21 -23.75 3.35
N MET A 36 12.24 -23.73 2.42
CA MET A 36 10.90 -24.29 2.65
C MET A 36 10.91 -25.77 3.02
N ASP A 37 11.84 -26.54 2.47
CA ASP A 37 11.90 -27.99 2.66
C ASP A 37 12.46 -28.35 4.04
N GLU A 38 13.30 -27.47 4.61
CA GLU A 38 14.01 -27.68 5.87
C GLU A 38 13.34 -27.03 7.09
N ILE A 39 12.44 -26.05 6.89
CA ILE A 39 11.75 -25.39 7.99
C ILE A 39 10.70 -26.34 8.63
N PRO A 40 10.68 -26.45 9.98
CA PRO A 40 9.57 -27.07 10.70
C PRO A 40 8.24 -26.39 10.40
N ASP A 41 7.17 -27.16 10.27
CA ASP A 41 5.85 -26.57 9.96
C ASP A 41 5.23 -25.80 11.15
N GLN A 42 5.86 -25.84 12.32
CA GLN A 42 5.54 -25.02 13.48
C GLN A 42 6.81 -24.35 14.02
N LEU A 43 6.74 -23.03 14.24
CA LEU A 43 7.85 -22.25 14.82
C LEU A 43 7.34 -21.23 15.84
N THR A 44 8.13 -21.03 16.90
CA THR A 44 7.89 -19.96 17.88
C THR A 44 8.92 -18.86 17.72
N VAL A 45 8.45 -17.64 17.42
CA VAL A 45 9.31 -16.46 17.22
C VAL A 45 8.82 -15.34 18.12
N LYS A 46 9.66 -14.88 19.06
CA LYS A 46 9.33 -13.84 20.04
C LYS A 46 8.03 -14.10 20.81
N GLY A 47 7.81 -15.34 21.24
CA GLY A 47 6.60 -15.74 21.97
C GLY A 47 5.36 -15.94 21.09
N LEU A 48 5.43 -15.69 19.78
CA LEU A 48 4.36 -15.99 18.83
C LEU A 48 4.57 -17.36 18.21
N THR A 49 3.57 -18.23 18.30
CA THR A 49 3.59 -19.54 17.65
C THR A 49 2.89 -19.46 16.29
N TYR A 50 3.62 -19.85 15.25
CA TYR A 50 3.15 -19.95 13.88
C TYR A 50 3.01 -21.43 13.54
N GLU A 51 1.82 -21.82 13.10
CA GLU A 51 1.52 -23.13 12.54
C GLU A 51 1.45 -23.02 11.01
N LYS A 52 1.64 -24.14 10.30
CA LYS A 52 1.65 -24.16 8.83
C LYS A 52 2.67 -23.20 8.25
N VAL A 53 3.85 -23.13 8.86
CA VAL A 53 4.92 -22.18 8.51
C VAL A 53 5.25 -22.26 7.03
N ARG A 54 5.24 -23.46 6.42
CA ARG A 54 5.53 -23.61 4.99
C ARG A 54 4.48 -22.92 4.12
N HIS A 55 3.22 -23.00 4.51
CA HIS A 55 2.13 -22.31 3.82
C HIS A 55 2.26 -20.80 3.95
N ILE A 56 2.47 -20.29 5.18
CA ILE A 56 2.68 -18.85 5.43
C ILE A 56 3.88 -18.36 4.62
N PHE A 57 5.00 -19.09 4.62
CA PHE A 57 6.19 -18.71 3.88
C PHE A 57 5.95 -18.68 2.36
N GLY A 58 5.21 -19.67 1.83
CA GLY A 58 4.81 -19.72 0.43
C GLY A 58 4.02 -18.49 -0.04
N GLU A 59 3.15 -17.94 0.81
CA GLU A 59 2.37 -16.71 0.49
C GLU A 59 3.24 -15.45 0.29
N TYR A 60 4.49 -15.46 0.78
CA TYR A 60 5.40 -14.31 0.72
C TYR A 60 6.70 -14.62 -0.05
N LEU A 61 6.84 -15.81 -0.62
CA LEU A 61 8.07 -16.27 -1.27
C LEU A 61 8.49 -15.36 -2.43
N ASP A 62 7.54 -14.84 -3.21
CA ASP A 62 7.78 -13.90 -4.31
C ASP A 62 8.45 -12.59 -3.82
N LEU A 63 8.08 -12.12 -2.63
CA LEU A 63 8.66 -10.94 -2.00
C LEU A 63 10.03 -11.25 -1.40
N LEU A 64 10.16 -12.43 -0.78
CA LEU A 64 11.37 -12.85 -0.07
C LEU A 64 12.50 -13.24 -1.02
N ARG A 65 12.21 -13.73 -2.23
CA ARG A 65 13.23 -13.99 -3.27
C ARG A 65 14.04 -12.76 -3.64
N ARG A 66 13.52 -11.55 -3.39
CA ARG A 66 14.30 -10.31 -3.54
C ARG A 66 15.49 -10.24 -2.56
N GLN A 67 15.53 -11.05 -1.51
CA GLN A 67 16.67 -11.14 -0.60
C GLN A 67 17.83 -11.94 -1.21
N ASN A 68 17.60 -12.75 -2.24
CA ASN A 68 18.66 -13.52 -2.90
C ASN A 68 19.76 -12.59 -3.44
N VAL A 69 19.39 -11.43 -3.97
CA VAL A 69 20.35 -10.43 -4.49
C VAL A 69 21.31 -9.93 -3.40
N LEU A 70 20.87 -9.92 -2.13
CA LEU A 70 21.72 -9.54 -1.00
C LEU A 70 22.73 -10.63 -0.67
N LYS A 71 22.28 -11.89 -0.62
CA LYS A 71 23.14 -13.02 -0.26
C LYS A 71 24.20 -13.28 -1.33
N PHE A 72 23.79 -13.34 -2.60
CA PHE A 72 24.70 -13.67 -3.70
C PHE A 72 25.42 -12.47 -4.28
N LYS A 73 25.06 -11.25 -3.86
CA LYS A 73 25.55 -9.97 -4.43
C LYS A 73 25.41 -9.88 -5.95
N LYS A 74 24.55 -10.72 -6.55
CA LYS A 74 24.24 -10.70 -7.98
C LYS A 74 23.14 -9.67 -8.22
N ASP A 75 23.36 -8.79 -9.20
CA ASP A 75 22.38 -7.80 -9.65
C ASP A 75 21.82 -6.89 -8.54
N LEU A 76 22.61 -6.59 -7.50
CA LEU A 76 22.24 -5.61 -6.48
C LEU A 76 22.23 -4.21 -7.11
N LYS A 77 21.09 -3.84 -7.70
CA LYS A 77 20.86 -2.55 -8.32
C LYS A 77 20.01 -1.68 -7.42
N VAL A 78 20.34 -0.39 -7.39
CA VAL A 78 19.51 0.62 -6.75
C VAL A 78 18.32 0.88 -7.66
N ASP A 79 17.14 0.39 -7.28
CA ASP A 79 15.90 0.65 -8.02
C ASP A 79 15.07 1.80 -7.40
N ARG A 80 15.47 2.26 -6.20
CA ARG A 80 14.84 3.35 -5.43
C ARG A 80 15.87 4.05 -4.56
N ILE A 81 15.75 5.37 -4.44
CA ILE A 81 16.54 6.15 -3.48
C ILE A 81 15.84 6.10 -2.13
N VAL A 82 16.51 5.54 -1.13
CA VAL A 82 16.01 5.45 0.23
C VAL A 82 16.87 6.31 1.15
N VAL A 83 16.21 7.17 1.92
CA VAL A 83 16.85 8.06 2.89
C VAL A 83 16.28 7.85 4.30
N ASN A 84 17.02 8.23 5.32
CA ASN A 84 16.52 8.30 6.68
C ASN A 84 15.70 9.60 6.91
N PRO A 85 15.06 9.77 8.09
CA PRO A 85 14.31 10.99 8.39
C PRO A 85 15.13 12.29 8.39
N ASN A 86 16.46 12.21 8.47
CA ASN A 86 17.38 13.35 8.42
C ASN A 86 17.87 13.64 6.98
N MET A 87 17.27 12.99 5.96
CA MET A 87 17.65 13.11 4.54
C MET A 87 19.05 12.58 4.21
N GLU A 88 19.55 11.62 4.99
CA GLU A 88 20.81 10.93 4.69
C GLU A 88 20.54 9.63 3.94
N LEU A 89 21.39 9.29 2.97
CA LEU A 89 21.27 8.07 2.18
C LEU A 89 21.39 6.82 3.06
N ILE A 90 20.48 5.87 2.83
CA ILE A 90 20.58 4.53 3.39
C ILE A 90 21.28 3.63 2.36
N ASP A 91 22.19 2.79 2.83
CA ASP A 91 22.94 1.85 1.99
C ASP A 91 22.01 0.86 1.27
N VAL A 92 22.46 0.39 0.10
CA VAL A 92 21.64 -0.45 -0.80
C VAL A 92 21.17 -1.75 -0.14
N PRO A 93 22.00 -2.49 0.62
CA PRO A 93 21.53 -3.66 1.36
C PRO A 93 20.37 -3.33 2.31
N ARG A 94 20.53 -2.30 3.15
CA ARG A 94 19.50 -1.91 4.11
C ARG A 94 18.24 -1.36 3.43
N ALA A 95 18.38 -0.60 2.35
CA ALA A 95 17.27 -0.12 1.53
C ALA A 95 16.46 -1.28 0.93
N THR A 96 17.14 -2.34 0.49
CA THR A 96 16.51 -3.57 -0.03
C THR A 96 15.71 -4.28 1.06
N VAL A 97 16.30 -4.48 2.24
CA VAL A 97 15.62 -5.09 3.40
C VAL A 97 14.37 -4.28 3.78
N LEU A 98 14.46 -2.95 3.82
CA LEU A 98 13.32 -2.08 4.10
C LEU A 98 12.23 -2.19 3.02
N SER A 99 12.60 -2.33 1.76
CA SER A 99 11.66 -2.48 0.64
C SER A 99 10.92 -3.82 0.68
N VAL A 100 11.62 -4.91 1.02
CA VAL A 100 11.01 -6.23 1.26
C VAL A 100 10.09 -6.17 2.46
N LYS A 101 10.55 -5.62 3.59
CA LYS A 101 9.72 -5.45 4.80
C LYS A 101 8.47 -4.63 4.52
N HIS A 102 8.59 -3.51 3.80
CA HIS A 102 7.45 -2.68 3.39
C HIS A 102 6.42 -3.51 2.62
N SER A 103 6.86 -4.33 1.65
CA SER A 103 5.98 -5.14 0.81
C SER A 103 5.26 -6.24 1.60
N ILE A 104 5.96 -6.89 2.53
CA ILE A 104 5.37 -7.91 3.44
C ILE A 104 4.29 -7.27 4.31
N VAL A 105 4.63 -6.18 4.99
CA VAL A 105 3.70 -5.45 5.87
C VAL A 105 2.50 -4.92 5.09
N ALA A 106 2.71 -4.44 3.86
CA ALA A 106 1.63 -4.00 2.99
C ALA A 106 0.62 -5.12 2.70
N ARG A 107 1.11 -6.29 2.27
CA ARG A 107 0.27 -7.46 1.94
C ARG A 107 -0.48 -7.98 3.17
N GLU A 108 0.19 -8.03 4.31
CA GLU A 108 -0.41 -8.45 5.58
C GLU A 108 -1.51 -7.49 6.03
N LEU A 109 -1.23 -6.18 6.01
CA LEU A 109 -2.21 -5.16 6.38
C LEU A 109 -3.40 -5.16 5.40
N GLU A 110 -3.21 -5.36 4.11
CA GLU A 110 -4.32 -5.53 3.16
C GLU A 110 -5.29 -6.65 3.59
N LYS A 111 -4.76 -7.82 4.00
CA LYS A 111 -5.56 -8.94 4.52
C LYS A 111 -6.30 -8.55 5.81
N ILE A 112 -5.59 -7.96 6.78
CA ILE A 112 -6.17 -7.52 8.06
C ILE A 112 -7.31 -6.53 7.84
N ASN A 113 -7.09 -5.49 7.04
CA ASN A 113 -8.07 -4.45 6.79
C ASN A 113 -9.30 -5.02 6.05
N SER A 114 -9.09 -5.98 5.15
CA SER A 114 -10.19 -6.68 4.47
C SER A 114 -11.07 -7.51 5.41
N LEU A 115 -10.51 -8.02 6.51
CA LEU A 115 -11.24 -8.81 7.50
C LEU A 115 -11.92 -7.95 8.57
N LEU A 116 -11.35 -6.78 8.90
CA LEU A 116 -11.90 -5.89 9.93
C LEU A 116 -12.97 -4.95 9.37
N CYS A 117 -12.83 -4.48 8.14
CA CYS A 117 -13.71 -3.45 7.59
C CYS A 117 -15.20 -3.84 7.47
N PRO A 118 -15.59 -5.05 7.01
CA PRO A 118 -16.99 -5.38 6.69
C PRO A 118 -17.98 -5.24 7.86
N GLN A 119 -17.53 -5.41 9.11
CA GLN A 119 -18.43 -5.42 10.27
C GLN A 119 -18.94 -4.04 10.69
N TYR A 120 -18.36 -2.95 10.17
CA TYR A 120 -18.65 -1.59 10.63
C TYR A 120 -19.67 -0.83 9.78
N LYS A 121 -20.15 -1.40 8.67
CA LYS A 121 -21.07 -0.74 7.72
C LYS A 121 -20.65 0.71 7.37
N CYS A 122 -19.34 0.95 7.28
CA CYS A 122 -18.77 2.28 7.13
C CYS A 122 -18.71 2.68 5.65
N VAL A 123 -19.21 3.87 5.33
CA VAL A 123 -19.27 4.39 3.95
C VAL A 123 -18.17 5.41 3.62
N GLU A 124 -17.33 5.75 4.60
CA GLU A 124 -16.44 6.91 4.51
C GLU A 124 -15.43 6.84 3.36
N CYS A 125 -14.86 5.67 3.08
CA CYS A 125 -13.92 5.48 1.97
C CYS A 125 -14.61 5.34 0.61
N CYS A 126 -15.94 5.19 0.60
CA CYS A 126 -16.78 5.03 -0.58
C CYS A 126 -17.60 6.29 -0.89
N ARG A 127 -17.34 7.40 -0.21
CA ARG A 127 -18.01 8.69 -0.44
C ARG A 127 -17.02 9.71 -0.97
N GLY A 128 -17.46 10.55 -1.89
CA GLY A 128 -16.74 11.76 -2.28
C GLY A 128 -16.63 12.77 -1.12
N PRO A 129 -15.91 13.88 -1.31
CA PRO A 129 -15.74 14.88 -0.26
C PRO A 129 -17.06 15.49 0.20
N HIS A 130 -17.10 16.03 1.41
CA HIS A 130 -18.24 16.84 1.83
C HIS A 130 -18.18 18.24 1.25
N ASN A 131 -19.31 18.95 1.21
CA ASN A 131 -19.40 20.33 0.74
C ASN A 131 -18.47 21.31 1.49
N HIS A 132 -18.17 21.03 2.76
CA HIS A 132 -17.29 21.84 3.59
C HIS A 132 -15.80 21.45 3.47
N HIS A 133 -15.46 20.38 2.75
CA HIS A 133 -14.07 20.01 2.51
C HIS A 133 -13.47 20.91 1.41
N ARG A 134 -12.14 21.12 1.47
CA ARG A 134 -11.41 21.88 0.45
C ARG A 134 -11.49 21.21 -0.93
N ASP A 135 -11.40 19.88 -0.98
CA ASP A 135 -11.38 19.13 -2.23
C ASP A 135 -12.77 19.05 -2.87
N TYR A 136 -12.82 19.14 -4.20
CA TYR A 136 -14.06 19.08 -4.98
C TYR A 136 -14.47 17.65 -5.38
N PHE A 137 -13.51 16.73 -5.41
CA PHE A 137 -13.71 15.35 -5.79
C PHE A 137 -12.70 14.45 -5.08
N PHE A 138 -13.00 13.16 -5.07
CA PHE A 138 -12.08 12.09 -4.71
C PHE A 138 -11.72 11.29 -5.96
N GLU A 139 -10.43 11.13 -6.24
CA GLU A 139 -9.93 10.33 -7.36
C GLU A 139 -9.59 8.92 -6.90
N LEU A 140 -10.15 7.93 -7.61
CA LEU A 140 -9.88 6.52 -7.43
C LEU A 140 -9.18 5.95 -8.67
N PRO A 141 -7.83 5.84 -8.68
CA PRO A 141 -7.10 5.28 -9.82
C PRO A 141 -7.50 3.83 -10.11
N LEU A 142 -7.70 3.51 -11.39
CA LEU A 142 -8.13 2.20 -11.88
C LEU A 142 -7.10 1.65 -12.87
N SER A 143 -6.79 0.36 -12.73
CA SER A 143 -6.13 -0.39 -13.80
C SER A 143 -7.12 -0.69 -14.94
N PRO A 144 -6.65 -0.99 -16.17
CA PRO A 144 -7.53 -1.25 -17.30
C PRO A 144 -8.59 -2.33 -17.03
N GLY A 145 -8.24 -3.40 -16.30
CA GLY A 145 -9.18 -4.48 -15.94
C GLY A 145 -10.16 -4.14 -14.81
N GLU A 146 -10.00 -3.00 -14.13
CA GLU A 146 -10.89 -2.54 -13.06
C GLU A 146 -11.95 -1.53 -13.57
N ILE A 147 -11.82 -1.01 -14.79
CA ILE A 147 -12.75 -0.05 -15.39
C ILE A 147 -14.16 -0.63 -15.47
N ASP A 148 -14.27 -1.89 -15.90
CA ASP A 148 -15.55 -2.56 -16.11
C ASP A 148 -16.24 -3.01 -14.81
N LEU A 149 -15.62 -2.77 -13.65
CA LEU A 149 -16.25 -3.00 -12.36
C LEU A 149 -17.31 -1.94 -12.03
N PHE A 150 -17.35 -0.80 -12.73
CA PHE A 150 -18.25 0.31 -12.44
C PHE A 150 -19.17 0.59 -13.62
N ASN A 151 -20.48 0.59 -13.35
CA ASN A 151 -21.49 0.97 -14.34
C ASN A 151 -21.74 2.48 -14.31
N VAL A 152 -20.76 3.25 -14.79
CA VAL A 152 -20.82 4.72 -14.90
C VAL A 152 -20.33 5.18 -16.26
N PRO A 153 -20.65 6.41 -16.69
CA PRO A 153 -20.10 6.98 -17.92
C PRO A 153 -18.58 6.90 -17.97
N LYS A 154 -18.04 6.57 -19.15
CA LYS A 154 -16.61 6.55 -19.44
C LYS A 154 -16.29 7.71 -20.37
N VAL A 155 -15.51 8.67 -19.89
CA VAL A 155 -15.11 9.87 -20.61
C VAL A 155 -13.68 9.70 -21.10
N ASP A 156 -13.54 9.63 -22.42
CA ASP A 156 -12.25 9.43 -23.08
C ASP A 156 -12.12 10.38 -24.26
N THR A 157 -11.61 11.59 -24.00
CA THR A 157 -11.46 12.64 -25.02
C THR A 157 -9.99 13.05 -25.16
N PRO A 158 -9.59 13.68 -26.28
CA PRO A 158 -8.24 14.23 -26.42
C PRO A 158 -7.87 15.22 -25.29
N SER A 159 -8.85 15.95 -24.76
CA SER A 159 -8.64 16.89 -23.65
C SER A 159 -8.31 16.17 -22.34
N THR A 160 -9.08 15.15 -21.98
CA THR A 160 -8.83 14.39 -20.74
C THR A 160 -7.51 13.61 -20.83
N ARG A 161 -7.21 13.00 -21.98
CA ARG A 161 -5.95 12.27 -22.22
C ARG A 161 -4.70 13.13 -22.12
N SER A 162 -4.80 14.43 -22.41
CA SER A 162 -3.66 15.36 -22.32
C SER A 162 -3.51 16.02 -20.95
N SER A 163 -4.47 15.83 -20.04
CA SER A 163 -4.52 16.50 -18.73
C SER A 163 -4.52 15.51 -17.55
N HIS A 164 -4.75 16.00 -16.34
CA HIS A 164 -4.96 15.21 -15.13
C HIS A 164 -6.00 15.87 -14.21
N ALA A 165 -6.59 15.10 -13.29
CA ALA A 165 -7.69 15.56 -12.44
C ALA A 165 -7.36 16.82 -11.61
N PHE A 166 -6.11 16.98 -11.18
CA PHE A 166 -5.63 18.14 -10.40
C PHE A 166 -4.99 19.27 -11.23
N ALA A 167 -5.29 19.35 -12.53
CA ALA A 167 -4.71 20.38 -13.38
C ALA A 167 -5.37 21.75 -13.13
N GLU A 168 -4.58 22.81 -13.29
CA GLU A 168 -5.05 24.20 -13.22
C GLU A 168 -4.80 24.87 -14.58
N PRO A 169 -5.84 25.34 -15.31
CA PRO A 169 -7.25 25.28 -14.94
C PRO A 169 -7.83 23.86 -14.99
N SER A 170 -8.91 23.62 -14.23
CA SER A 170 -9.61 22.34 -14.18
C SER A 170 -10.04 21.86 -15.58
N PRO A 171 -9.85 20.57 -15.91
CA PRO A 171 -10.38 19.99 -17.14
C PRO A 171 -11.91 20.13 -17.24
N THR A 172 -12.40 20.36 -18.45
CA THR A 172 -13.85 20.45 -18.71
C THR A 172 -14.34 19.27 -19.53
N PHE A 173 -15.59 18.89 -19.29
CA PHE A 173 -16.35 17.90 -20.04
C PHE A 173 -17.75 18.48 -20.27
N GLU A 174 -18.21 18.48 -21.53
CA GLU A 174 -19.50 19.06 -21.92
C GLU A 174 -19.71 20.51 -21.44
N GLY A 175 -18.65 21.32 -21.50
CA GLY A 175 -18.68 22.75 -21.15
C GLY A 175 -18.71 23.06 -19.65
N LYS A 176 -18.59 22.06 -18.77
CA LYS A 176 -18.49 22.24 -17.30
C LYS A 176 -17.24 21.54 -16.78
N GLU A 177 -16.75 21.95 -15.61
CA GLU A 177 -15.67 21.23 -14.94
C GLU A 177 -16.07 19.78 -14.68
N PHE A 178 -15.13 18.85 -14.88
CA PHE A 178 -15.41 17.42 -14.85
C PHE A 178 -16.04 16.95 -13.53
N TYR A 179 -15.67 17.56 -12.40
CA TYR A 179 -16.19 17.21 -11.07
C TYR A 179 -17.58 17.77 -10.77
N LEU A 180 -18.21 18.52 -11.69
CA LEU A 180 -19.61 18.97 -11.56
C LEU A 180 -20.61 17.97 -12.17
N HIS A 181 -20.12 16.90 -12.79
CA HIS A 181 -20.93 15.80 -13.31
C HIS A 181 -21.11 14.71 -12.25
N PRO A 182 -22.11 13.81 -12.37
CA PRO A 182 -22.20 12.60 -11.54
C PRO A 182 -20.93 11.73 -11.62
N PRO A 183 -20.75 10.75 -10.72
CA PRO A 183 -19.61 9.84 -10.76
C PRO A 183 -19.38 9.26 -12.16
N ALA A 184 -18.15 9.40 -12.65
CA ALA A 184 -17.75 8.95 -13.98
C ALA A 184 -16.28 8.53 -13.99
N ILE A 185 -15.92 7.69 -14.94
CA ILE A 185 -14.55 7.26 -15.17
C ILE A 185 -13.93 8.13 -16.26
N TYR A 186 -12.77 8.70 -16.00
CA TYR A 186 -12.05 9.55 -16.95
C TYR A 186 -10.71 8.92 -17.34
N ASN A 187 -10.36 9.02 -18.62
CA ASN A 187 -9.04 8.67 -19.11
C ASN A 187 -8.12 9.90 -19.06
N TRP A 188 -7.23 9.94 -18.08
CA TRP A 188 -6.22 11.00 -17.90
C TRP A 188 -4.89 10.62 -18.55
N ARG A 189 -3.98 11.59 -18.64
CA ARG A 189 -2.60 11.35 -19.08
C ARG A 189 -1.88 10.24 -18.30
N LYS A 190 -2.20 10.07 -17.02
CA LYS A 190 -1.59 9.07 -16.12
C LYS A 190 -2.38 7.75 -16.05
N GLY A 191 -3.46 7.62 -16.81
CA GLY A 191 -4.33 6.45 -16.82
C GLY A 191 -5.76 6.76 -16.39
N TRP A 192 -6.51 5.70 -16.14
CA TRP A 192 -7.94 5.77 -15.83
C TRP A 192 -8.17 6.00 -14.34
N SER A 193 -9.19 6.80 -14.01
CA SER A 193 -9.68 6.88 -12.63
C SER A 193 -11.18 7.16 -12.56
N LEU A 194 -11.81 6.62 -11.53
CA LEU A 194 -13.17 6.99 -11.14
C LEU A 194 -13.10 8.27 -10.32
N ILE A 195 -13.89 9.27 -10.72
CA ILE A 195 -14.05 10.51 -9.99
C ILE A 195 -15.34 10.42 -9.18
N LEU A 196 -15.23 10.64 -7.88
CA LEU A 196 -16.37 10.80 -6.97
C LEU A 196 -16.48 12.29 -6.58
N PRO A 197 -17.39 13.05 -7.18
CA PRO A 197 -17.69 14.43 -6.80
C PRO A 197 -18.13 14.57 -5.34
N ARG A 198 -18.19 15.82 -4.87
CA ARG A 198 -18.77 16.14 -3.56
C ARG A 198 -20.14 15.52 -3.35
N GLU A 199 -20.37 15.00 -2.15
CA GLU A 199 -21.63 14.43 -1.69
C GLU A 199 -22.16 13.25 -2.52
N THR A 200 -21.32 12.64 -3.36
CA THR A 200 -21.64 11.43 -4.11
C THR A 200 -21.08 10.19 -3.43
N TYR A 201 -21.58 9.02 -3.83
CA TYR A 201 -21.10 7.72 -3.38
C TYR A 201 -20.55 6.91 -4.54
N CYS A 202 -19.67 5.96 -4.19
CA CYS A 202 -19.21 4.91 -5.08
C CYS A 202 -20.43 4.18 -5.67
N PRO A 203 -20.50 3.97 -7.00
CA PRO A 203 -21.60 3.27 -7.65
C PRO A 203 -21.83 1.83 -7.15
N ASN A 204 -20.80 1.24 -6.55
CA ASN A 204 -20.84 -0.11 -5.99
C ASN A 204 -21.06 -0.15 -4.47
N LEU A 205 -21.45 0.99 -3.86
CA LEU A 205 -21.82 1.04 -2.46
C LEU A 205 -23.34 0.81 -2.32
N ASP A 206 -23.71 -0.22 -1.59
CA ASP A 206 -25.02 -0.31 -0.96
C ASP A 206 -25.03 0.64 0.24
N VAL A 207 -25.72 1.77 0.09
CA VAL A 207 -25.74 2.84 1.10
C VAL A 207 -26.56 2.42 2.33
N GLU A 208 -27.61 1.62 2.14
CA GLU A 208 -28.47 1.16 3.22
C GLU A 208 -27.73 0.15 4.11
N GLU A 209 -27.01 -0.78 3.48
CA GLU A 209 -26.22 -1.79 4.20
C GLU A 209 -24.80 -1.33 4.54
N GLY A 210 -24.37 -0.17 4.05
CA GLY A 210 -23.02 0.36 4.24
C GLY A 210 -21.93 -0.58 3.71
N LYS A 211 -22.21 -1.26 2.59
CA LYS A 211 -21.42 -2.39 2.10
C LYS A 211 -21.08 -2.25 0.62
N CYS A 212 -19.84 -2.55 0.24
CA CYS A 212 -19.49 -2.64 -1.17
C CYS A 212 -19.99 -3.96 -1.78
N ILE A 213 -20.82 -3.88 -2.83
CA ILE A 213 -21.41 -5.06 -3.48
C ILE A 213 -20.36 -5.90 -4.23
N ILE A 214 -19.26 -5.28 -4.66
CA ILE A 214 -18.13 -5.96 -5.30
C ILE A 214 -16.95 -6.18 -4.34
N TYR A 215 -17.16 -6.29 -3.03
CA TYR A 215 -16.10 -6.25 -2.01
C TYR A 215 -14.85 -7.09 -2.35
N GLN A 216 -15.03 -8.33 -2.82
CA GLN A 216 -13.90 -9.22 -3.19
C GLN A 216 -13.20 -8.84 -4.49
N LYS A 217 -13.92 -8.19 -5.42
CA LYS A 217 -13.41 -7.72 -6.70
C LYS A 217 -12.99 -6.25 -6.69
N ARG A 218 -13.18 -5.54 -5.58
CA ARG A 218 -12.94 -4.09 -5.47
C ARG A 218 -11.55 -3.71 -6.00
N PRO A 219 -11.38 -2.50 -6.57
CA PRO A 219 -10.08 -2.07 -7.08
C PRO A 219 -8.98 -2.14 -6.02
N LYS A 220 -7.74 -2.31 -6.45
CA LYS A 220 -6.57 -2.41 -5.56
C LYS A 220 -6.49 -1.23 -4.59
N VAL A 221 -6.77 -0.01 -5.06
CA VAL A 221 -6.79 1.19 -4.22
C VAL A 221 -7.87 1.13 -3.13
N CYS A 222 -9.02 0.48 -3.37
CA CYS A 222 -10.06 0.22 -2.37
C CYS A 222 -9.69 -0.90 -1.40
N ARG A 223 -8.70 -1.73 -1.73
CA ARG A 223 -8.11 -2.72 -0.82
C ARG A 223 -7.01 -2.12 0.04
N LEU A 224 -6.54 -0.91 -0.30
CA LEU A 224 -5.53 -0.25 0.50
C LEU A 224 -6.04 -0.05 1.93
N PRO A 225 -5.16 -0.32 2.90
CA PRO A 225 -5.57 -0.48 4.27
C PRO A 225 -5.86 0.87 4.93
N GLN A 226 -6.81 0.96 5.86
CA GLN A 226 -6.90 2.11 6.77
C GLN A 226 -5.80 2.08 7.84
N ILE A 227 -4.99 1.02 7.85
CA ILE A 227 -3.72 0.88 8.54
C ILE A 227 -2.61 0.72 7.49
N PHE A 228 -1.94 1.79 7.10
CA PHE A 228 -0.98 1.81 6.01
C PHE A 228 0.41 1.32 6.43
N PRO A 229 1.13 0.59 5.54
CA PRO A 229 2.56 0.40 5.71
C PRO A 229 3.27 1.75 5.60
N LEU A 230 3.91 2.19 6.68
CA LEU A 230 4.76 3.38 6.71
C LEU A 230 6.21 2.96 7.00
N VAL A 231 6.64 1.80 6.47
CA VAL A 231 8.05 1.38 6.57
C VAL A 231 8.92 2.31 5.73
N LEU A 232 8.41 2.64 4.55
CA LEU A 232 8.97 3.57 3.58
C LEU A 232 7.84 4.53 3.19
N GLU A 233 8.03 5.82 3.41
CA GLU A 233 7.12 6.89 2.98
C GLU A 233 7.59 7.43 1.64
N ARG A 234 6.74 7.37 0.62
CA ARG A 234 7.06 7.92 -0.72
C ARG A 234 6.89 9.43 -0.69
N HIS A 235 7.89 10.17 -1.18
CA HIS A 235 7.88 11.62 -1.22
C HIS A 235 8.28 12.12 -2.61
N TYR A 236 7.44 12.94 -3.24
CA TYR A 236 7.75 13.57 -4.52
C TYR A 236 8.78 14.67 -4.33
N ASP A 237 9.99 14.45 -4.84
CA ASP A 237 11.09 15.41 -4.77
C ASP A 237 12.11 15.14 -5.89
N PRO A 238 11.84 15.61 -7.13
CA PRO A 238 12.75 15.42 -8.26
C PRO A 238 14.15 16.03 -8.03
N LYS A 239 14.25 17.09 -7.22
CA LYS A 239 15.54 17.74 -6.91
C LYS A 239 16.39 16.86 -6.02
N ALA A 240 15.79 16.29 -4.96
CA ALA A 240 16.48 15.32 -4.12
C ALA A 240 16.88 14.07 -4.90
N VAL A 241 16.00 13.56 -5.77
CA VAL A 241 16.34 12.43 -6.65
C VAL A 241 17.59 12.74 -7.48
N SER A 242 17.62 13.87 -8.19
CA SER A 242 18.79 14.26 -8.99
C SER A 242 20.09 14.28 -8.17
N ARG A 243 20.07 14.96 -7.02
CA ARG A 243 21.23 15.06 -6.11
C ARG A 243 21.72 13.70 -5.63
N PHE A 244 20.81 12.81 -5.23
CA PHE A 244 21.17 11.50 -4.72
C PHE A 244 21.55 10.51 -5.83
N SER A 245 20.93 10.62 -7.00
CA SER A 245 21.33 9.87 -8.19
C SER A 245 22.79 10.17 -8.57
N GLU A 246 23.20 11.44 -8.52
CA GLU A 246 24.60 11.83 -8.76
C GLU A 246 25.56 11.17 -7.75
N ALA A 247 25.23 11.26 -6.45
CA ALA A 247 26.03 10.64 -5.38
C ALA A 247 26.15 9.12 -5.53
N LEU A 248 25.11 8.46 -6.04
CA LEU A 248 25.05 7.02 -6.28
C LEU A 248 25.53 6.61 -7.68
N ARG A 249 25.92 7.57 -8.54
CA ARG A 249 26.30 7.34 -9.94
C ARG A 249 25.21 6.62 -10.75
N LEU A 250 23.97 7.04 -10.56
CA LEU A 250 22.78 6.51 -11.23
C LEU A 250 22.21 7.53 -12.21
N THR A 251 21.51 7.02 -13.22
CA THR A 251 20.64 7.80 -14.09
C THR A 251 19.18 7.67 -13.64
N PRO A 252 18.28 8.63 -13.93
CA PRO A 252 16.86 8.52 -13.59
C PRO A 252 16.18 7.27 -14.19
N SER A 253 16.68 6.77 -15.33
CA SER A 253 16.22 5.53 -15.96
C SER A 253 16.55 4.25 -15.18
N ASP A 254 17.52 4.30 -14.26
CA ASP A 254 17.86 3.17 -13.40
C ASP A 254 16.83 2.99 -12.27
N LEU A 255 16.07 4.05 -11.97
CA LEU A 255 15.10 4.06 -10.87
C LEU A 255 13.71 3.67 -11.39
N LYS A 256 13.01 2.84 -10.60
CA LYS A 256 11.59 2.53 -10.84
C LYS A 256 10.69 3.76 -10.64
N ASP A 257 11.16 4.76 -9.92
CA ASP A 257 10.40 5.96 -9.59
C ASP A 257 11.30 7.20 -9.60
N SER A 258 11.54 7.72 -10.81
CA SER A 258 12.51 8.77 -11.10
C SER A 258 12.21 10.16 -10.53
N ASN A 259 11.06 10.32 -9.85
CA ASN A 259 10.65 11.60 -9.25
C ASN A 259 10.43 11.52 -7.74
N ASN A 260 10.64 10.35 -7.13
CA ASN A 260 10.35 10.16 -5.72
C ASN A 260 11.55 9.58 -4.97
N ILE A 261 11.73 10.11 -3.76
CA ILE A 261 12.57 9.48 -2.74
C ILE A 261 11.67 8.71 -1.77
N TYR A 262 12.27 7.79 -1.02
CA TYR A 262 11.58 6.98 -0.03
C TYR A 262 12.21 7.21 1.35
N ILE A 263 11.43 7.77 2.28
CA ILE A 263 11.89 8.07 3.64
C ILE A 263 11.62 6.86 4.54
N ALA A 264 12.66 6.32 5.17
CA ALA A 264 12.56 5.18 6.08
C ALA A 264 11.96 5.58 7.43
N ARG A 265 10.64 5.47 7.55
CA ARG A 265 9.89 5.80 8.76
C ARG A 265 9.79 4.65 9.76
N ASN A 266 9.95 3.39 9.29
CA ASN A 266 9.84 2.20 10.13
C ASN A 266 8.55 2.16 10.96
N GLY A 267 7.41 2.46 10.35
CA GLY A 267 6.13 2.46 11.03
C GLY A 267 4.96 1.88 10.25
N ILE A 268 3.79 2.03 10.84
CA ILE A 268 2.48 1.89 10.22
C ILE A 268 1.64 3.12 10.56
N LEU A 269 0.67 3.46 9.72
CA LEU A 269 -0.19 4.63 9.90
C LEU A 269 -1.66 4.20 9.96
N GLY A 270 -2.32 4.35 11.11
CA GLY A 270 -3.76 4.18 11.25
C GLY A 270 -4.54 5.48 10.98
N ILE A 271 -5.63 5.39 10.22
CA ILE A 271 -6.54 6.51 9.98
C ILE A 271 -7.72 6.48 10.96
N LEU A 272 -7.75 7.42 11.89
CA LEU A 272 -8.73 7.50 12.98
C LEU A 272 -10.15 7.85 12.53
N ASP A 273 -10.35 8.26 11.28
CA ASP A 273 -11.69 8.40 10.72
C ASP A 273 -12.37 7.04 10.56
N CYS A 274 -11.58 5.97 10.43
CA CYS A 274 -12.07 4.60 10.31
C CYS A 274 -12.49 4.03 11.69
N PRO A 275 -13.74 3.52 11.84
CA PRO A 275 -14.23 2.99 13.11
C PRO A 275 -13.37 1.87 13.72
N TYR A 276 -12.97 0.87 12.93
CA TYR A 276 -12.15 -0.24 13.45
C TYR A 276 -10.75 0.19 13.84
N VAL A 277 -10.20 1.21 13.18
CA VAL A 277 -8.90 1.75 13.57
C VAL A 277 -9.01 2.41 14.94
N ARG A 278 -10.12 3.12 15.23
CA ARG A 278 -10.36 3.71 16.55
C ARG A 278 -10.55 2.66 17.63
N GLU A 279 -11.29 1.59 17.31
CA GLU A 279 -11.57 0.50 18.26
C GLU A 279 -10.30 -0.31 18.58
N PHE A 280 -9.54 -0.72 17.57
CA PHE A 280 -8.38 -1.60 17.73
C PHE A 280 -7.04 -0.86 17.83
N GLN A 281 -7.01 0.37 18.35
CA GLN A 281 -5.77 1.15 18.44
C GLN A 281 -4.68 0.42 19.24
N HIS A 282 -5.04 -0.25 20.33
CA HIS A 282 -4.11 -1.00 21.17
C HIS A 282 -3.52 -2.18 20.40
N GLU A 283 -4.35 -2.99 19.75
CA GLU A 283 -3.90 -4.13 18.95
C GLU A 283 -3.04 -3.69 17.76
N ILE A 284 -3.32 -2.53 17.16
CA ILE A 284 -2.50 -1.95 16.09
C ILE A 284 -1.12 -1.53 16.63
N VAL A 285 -1.06 -0.94 17.83
CA VAL A 285 0.20 -0.61 18.50
C VAL A 285 1.00 -1.87 18.82
N ASP A 286 0.35 -2.91 19.35
CA ASP A 286 0.98 -4.19 19.66
C ASP A 286 1.51 -4.89 18.41
N TYR A 287 0.71 -4.93 17.34
CA TYR A 287 1.13 -5.42 16.02
C TYR A 287 2.40 -4.70 15.53
N ALA A 288 2.43 -3.37 15.63
CA ALA A 288 3.58 -2.57 15.23
C ALA A 288 4.81 -2.94 16.08
N ALA A 289 4.67 -3.00 17.39
CA ALA A 289 5.75 -3.32 18.32
C ALA A 289 6.35 -4.72 18.05
N LEU A 290 5.50 -5.74 17.91
CA LEU A 290 5.90 -7.10 17.57
C LEU A 290 6.68 -7.14 16.23
N SER A 291 6.21 -6.36 15.25
CA SER A 291 6.83 -6.17 13.93
C SER A 291 8.08 -5.26 13.93
N ARG A 292 8.52 -4.75 15.08
CA ARG A 292 9.58 -3.72 15.20
C ARG A 292 9.29 -2.50 14.32
N LEU A 293 8.09 -1.95 14.48
CA LEU A 293 7.58 -0.76 13.80
C LEU A 293 6.96 0.19 14.83
N LYS A 294 6.89 1.47 14.50
CA LYS A 294 6.12 2.48 15.26
C LYS A 294 4.69 2.57 14.72
N ALA A 295 3.71 2.74 15.60
CA ALA A 295 2.35 3.09 15.17
C ALA A 295 2.18 4.61 15.17
N PHE A 296 1.66 5.14 14.07
CA PHE A 296 1.25 6.54 13.94
C PHE A 296 -0.25 6.58 13.67
N PHE A 297 -0.92 7.63 14.14
CA PHE A 297 -2.35 7.81 13.92
C PHE A 297 -2.63 9.22 13.39
N ARG A 298 -3.48 9.33 12.37
CA ARG A 298 -3.89 10.62 11.78
C ARG A 298 -5.37 10.62 11.45
N ARG A 299 -5.93 11.81 11.25
CA ARG A 299 -7.23 12.02 10.60
C ARG A 299 -6.95 12.56 9.19
N ASN A 300 -7.65 12.03 8.19
CA ASN A 300 -7.52 12.39 6.78
C ASN A 300 -8.53 13.46 6.34
N LYS A 301 -9.73 13.50 6.92
CA LYS A 301 -10.84 14.36 6.48
C LYS A 301 -11.06 15.59 7.40
N LYS A 302 -10.01 16.35 7.70
CA LYS A 302 -10.13 17.65 8.40
C LYS A 302 -9.59 18.78 7.57
#